data_AF-A0A838E2U5-F1
#
_entry.id   AF-A0A838E2U5-F1
#
_cell.length_a   1.000
_cell.length_b   1.000
_cell.length_c   1.000
_cell.angle_alpha   90.00
_cell.angle_beta   90.00
_cell.angle_gamma   90.00
#
_symmetry.space_group_name_H-M   'P 1'
#
loop_
_entity.id
_entity.type
_entity.pdbx_description
1 polymer ?
#
loop_
_entity_poly.entity_id
_entity_poly.type
_entity_poly.pdbx_seq_one_letter_code
_entity_poly.pdbx_strand_id
1 'polypeptide(L)'
;MAAILRRQGVSARLYVVGGAAMALAYDAERTTRDLDAVVLTGHGAVIAAAHEVARRHDLPRSWLNEQASAYVPPGDDAGRVVFDAPGLVVLAASPARLFTMKAQAARAPDVEDIRTLAGMLDIRDLDRATRVCDEVMPDQPLTARSRAVLQEVFEQEPDERF
;
A
#
# COMPACT_ATOMS: atom_id res chain seq x y z
N MET A 1 -8.02 -15.04 9.65
CA MET A 1 -6.65 -15.51 9.39
C MET A 1 -5.82 -15.71 10.66
N ALA A 2 -5.60 -14.69 11.49
CA ALA A 2 -4.79 -14.78 12.72
C ALA A 2 -5.11 -16.00 13.62
N ALA A 3 -6.40 -16.26 13.86
CA ALA A 3 -6.82 -17.42 14.66
C ALA A 3 -6.42 -18.78 14.05
N ILE A 4 -6.31 -18.90 12.72
CA ILE A 4 -5.85 -20.11 12.04
C ILE A 4 -4.36 -20.31 12.29
N LEU A 5 -3.56 -19.25 12.05
CA LEU A 5 -2.11 -19.25 12.24
C LEU A 5 -1.73 -19.54 13.70
N ARG A 6 -2.44 -18.92 14.64
CA ARG A 6 -2.28 -19.17 16.09
C ARG A 6 -2.48 -20.65 16.45
N ARG A 7 -3.52 -21.30 15.91
CA ARG A 7 -3.78 -22.73 16.18
C ARG A 7 -2.69 -23.64 15.59
N GLN A 8 -1.99 -23.18 14.56
CA GLN A 8 -0.87 -23.88 13.94
C GLN A 8 0.48 -23.58 14.61
N GLY A 9 0.51 -22.71 15.64
CA GLY A 9 1.75 -22.28 16.28
C GLY A 9 2.63 -21.40 15.39
N VAL A 10 2.06 -20.76 14.37
CA VAL A 10 2.80 -19.92 13.42
C VAL A 10 2.59 -18.45 13.75
N SER A 11 3.70 -17.69 13.80
CA SER A 11 3.70 -16.22 13.82
C SER A 11 4.08 -15.69 12.45
N ALA A 12 3.18 -14.95 11.82
CA ALA A 12 3.38 -14.39 10.48
C ALA A 12 3.36 -12.86 10.49
N ARG A 13 4.02 -12.27 9.48
CA ARG A 13 4.02 -10.84 9.20
C ARG A 13 3.58 -10.61 7.76
N LEU A 14 2.59 -9.75 7.57
CA LEU A 14 2.14 -9.27 6.28
C LEU A 14 2.50 -7.81 6.10
N TYR A 15 2.88 -7.44 4.89
CA TYR A 15 3.12 -6.07 4.47
C TYR A 15 2.17 -5.69 3.33
N VAL A 16 1.21 -4.84 3.62
CA VAL A 16 0.13 -4.43 2.73
C VAL A 16 0.53 -3.15 2.00
N VAL A 17 0.22 -3.08 0.71
CA VAL A 17 0.49 -1.93 -0.15
C VAL A 17 -0.76 -1.49 -0.89
N GLY A 18 -0.63 -0.48 -1.75
CA GLY A 18 -1.67 -0.09 -2.70
C GLY A 18 -2.96 0.36 -2.03
N GLY A 19 -4.09 0.03 -2.67
CA GLY A 19 -5.42 0.44 -2.19
C GLY A 19 -5.79 -0.17 -0.84
N ALA A 20 -5.30 -1.37 -0.54
CA ALA A 20 -5.52 -2.02 0.75
C ALA A 20 -4.79 -1.32 1.89
N ALA A 21 -3.57 -0.85 1.66
CA ALA A 21 -2.85 -0.04 2.66
C ALA A 21 -3.54 1.30 2.90
N MET A 22 -4.03 1.95 1.84
CA MET A 22 -4.84 3.17 1.97
C MET A 22 -6.08 2.91 2.82
N ALA A 23 -6.87 1.87 2.51
CA ALA A 23 -8.08 1.54 3.25
C ALA A 23 -7.83 1.18 4.74
N LEU A 24 -6.71 0.51 5.04
CA LEU A 24 -6.41 0.08 6.40
C LEU A 24 -5.75 1.15 7.28
N ALA A 25 -5.04 2.13 6.68
CA ALA A 25 -4.18 3.04 7.43
C ALA A 25 -4.46 4.54 7.24
N TYR A 26 -5.03 4.95 6.10
CA TYR A 26 -4.99 6.35 5.65
C TYR A 26 -6.33 6.90 5.16
N ASP A 27 -7.27 6.04 4.77
CA ASP A 27 -8.62 6.41 4.35
C ASP A 27 -9.62 5.34 4.87
N ALA A 28 -10.29 5.67 5.98
CA ALA A 28 -11.18 4.73 6.66
C ALA A 28 -12.54 4.55 5.95
N GLU A 29 -12.90 5.43 5.02
CA GLU A 29 -14.15 5.32 4.25
C GLU A 29 -13.96 4.46 2.99
N ARG A 30 -12.70 4.26 2.56
CA ARG A 30 -12.38 3.42 1.42
C ARG A 30 -12.67 1.95 1.67
N THR A 31 -13.22 1.31 0.64
CA THR A 31 -13.33 -0.15 0.56
C THR A 31 -12.46 -0.68 -0.57
N THR A 32 -11.88 -1.86 -0.38
CA THR A 32 -11.15 -2.61 -1.42
C THR A 32 -11.68 -4.03 -1.50
N ARG A 33 -11.65 -4.62 -2.70
CA ARG A 33 -12.12 -6.00 -2.93
C ARG A 33 -11.03 -7.04 -2.68
N ASP A 34 -9.78 -6.62 -2.72
CA ASP A 34 -8.59 -7.43 -2.56
C ASP A 34 -7.56 -6.72 -1.67
N LEU A 35 -6.65 -7.53 -1.14
CA LEU A 35 -5.56 -7.14 -0.28
C LEU A 35 -4.25 -7.45 -1.00
N ASP A 36 -3.65 -6.42 -1.58
CA ASP A 36 -2.29 -6.50 -2.13
C ASP A 36 -1.29 -6.50 -0.98
N ALA A 37 -0.61 -7.63 -0.77
CA ALA A 37 0.33 -7.78 0.32
C ALA A 37 1.51 -8.67 -0.03
N VAL A 38 2.54 -8.57 0.79
CA VAL A 38 3.72 -9.41 0.74
C VAL A 38 3.80 -10.14 2.06
N VAL A 39 4.00 -11.45 1.99
CA VAL A 39 4.27 -12.24 3.19
C VAL A 39 5.73 -12.10 3.57
N LEU A 40 5.99 -11.34 4.63
CA LEU A 40 7.34 -11.16 5.16
C LEU A 40 7.82 -12.40 5.92
N THR A 41 6.92 -13.05 6.67
CA THR A 41 7.22 -14.30 7.39
C THR A 41 6.03 -15.25 7.38
N GLY A 42 6.32 -16.57 7.33
CA GLY A 42 5.29 -17.60 7.42
C GLY A 42 4.52 -17.88 6.11
N HIS A 43 5.11 -17.59 4.95
CA HIS A 43 4.49 -17.71 3.60
C HIS A 43 3.56 -18.91 3.43
N GLY A 44 4.06 -20.15 3.53
CA GLY A 44 3.22 -21.34 3.30
C GLY A 44 2.00 -21.43 4.23
N ALA A 45 2.15 -21.09 5.50
CA ALA A 45 1.05 -21.09 6.46
C ALA A 45 0.06 -19.95 6.22
N VAL A 46 0.55 -18.77 5.82
CA VAL A 46 -0.29 -17.62 5.47
C VAL A 46 -1.16 -17.93 4.26
N ILE A 47 -0.59 -18.50 3.20
CA ILE A 47 -1.35 -18.84 1.99
C ILE A 47 -2.38 -19.94 2.25
N ALA A 48 -2.02 -20.96 3.03
CA ALA A 48 -2.98 -21.97 3.47
C ALA A 48 -4.12 -21.36 4.31
N ALA A 49 -3.80 -20.46 5.24
CA ALA A 49 -4.78 -19.77 6.06
C ALA A 49 -5.66 -18.81 5.24
N ALA A 50 -5.11 -18.15 4.22
CA ALA A 50 -5.82 -17.25 3.33
C ALA A 50 -6.82 -18.00 2.44
N HIS A 51 -6.46 -19.17 1.92
CA HIS A 51 -7.38 -20.04 1.19
C HIS A 51 -8.53 -20.55 2.07
N GLU A 52 -8.25 -20.89 3.33
CA GLU A 52 -9.29 -21.32 4.27
C GLU A 52 -10.22 -20.15 4.64
N VAL A 53 -9.71 -18.92 4.78
CA VAL A 53 -10.54 -17.72 4.92
C VAL A 53 -11.40 -17.51 3.66
N ALA A 54 -10.81 -17.65 2.48
CA ALA A 54 -11.53 -17.49 1.21
C ALA A 54 -12.74 -18.41 1.14
N ARG A 55 -12.53 -19.70 1.44
CA ARG A 55 -13.59 -20.72 1.47
C ARG A 55 -14.68 -20.43 2.50
N ARG A 56 -14.33 -19.89 3.68
CA ARG A 56 -15.30 -19.59 4.75
C ARG A 56 -16.19 -18.39 4.46
N HIS A 57 -15.68 -17.43 3.70
CA HIS A 57 -16.32 -16.14 3.46
C HIS A 57 -16.77 -15.96 2.00
N ASP A 58 -16.74 -17.04 1.20
CA ASP A 58 -17.07 -17.02 -0.23
C ASP A 58 -16.29 -15.95 -1.02
N LEU A 59 -15.02 -15.77 -0.67
CA LEU A 59 -14.13 -14.83 -1.35
C LEU A 59 -13.36 -15.55 -2.46
N PRO A 60 -13.00 -14.85 -3.56
CA PRO A 60 -12.09 -15.40 -4.55
C PRO A 60 -10.74 -15.72 -3.90
N ARG A 61 -10.03 -16.77 -4.36
CA ARG A 61 -8.70 -17.12 -3.82
C ARG A 61 -7.68 -15.97 -3.92
N SER A 62 -7.88 -15.07 -4.88
CA SER A 62 -7.06 -13.88 -5.11
C SER A 62 -7.36 -12.72 -4.16
N TRP A 63 -8.25 -12.87 -3.16
CA TRP A 63 -8.54 -11.80 -2.19
C TRP A 63 -7.29 -11.37 -1.41
N LEU A 64 -6.32 -12.28 -1.23
CA LEU A 64 -4.96 -11.97 -0.80
C LEU A 64 -4.05 -12.11 -2.02
N ASN A 65 -3.52 -11.00 -2.52
CA ASN A 65 -2.73 -10.94 -3.74
C ASN A 65 -1.26 -10.64 -3.44
N GLU A 66 -0.36 -11.53 -3.85
CA GLU A 66 1.10 -11.40 -3.62
C GLU A 66 1.88 -10.72 -4.74
N GLN A 67 1.18 -10.14 -5.72
CA GLN A 67 1.81 -9.43 -6.84
C GLN A 67 2.53 -8.13 -6.43
N ALA A 68 2.44 -7.74 -5.16
CA ALA A 68 3.14 -6.61 -4.56
C ALA A 68 4.63 -6.86 -4.26
N SER A 69 5.13 -8.10 -4.42
CA SER A 69 6.48 -8.50 -4.04
C SER A 69 7.61 -7.65 -4.66
N ALA A 70 7.40 -7.10 -5.85
CA ALA A 70 8.37 -6.20 -6.51
C ALA A 70 8.55 -4.84 -5.79
N TYR A 71 7.63 -4.47 -4.89
CA TYR A 71 7.60 -3.17 -4.22
C TYR A 71 8.03 -3.23 -2.75
N VAL A 72 8.45 -4.42 -2.29
CA VAL A 72 9.04 -4.60 -0.97
C VAL A 72 10.32 -3.80 -0.90
N PRO A 73 10.46 -2.89 0.07
CA PRO A 73 11.71 -2.16 0.26
C PRO A 73 12.87 -3.12 0.55
N PRO A 74 14.08 -2.86 0.04
CA PRO A 74 15.27 -3.35 0.72
C PRO A 74 15.38 -2.61 2.07
N GLY A 75 15.06 -3.30 3.17
CA GLY A 75 15.15 -2.76 4.54
C GLY A 75 13.80 -2.50 5.21
N ASP A 76 13.82 -1.86 6.38
CA ASP A 76 12.62 -1.43 7.11
C ASP A 76 12.07 -0.15 6.45
N ASP A 77 11.11 -0.30 5.52
CA ASP A 77 10.01 0.67 5.57
C ASP A 77 9.33 0.41 6.92
N ALA A 78 9.55 1.32 7.86
CA ALA A 78 9.06 1.20 9.23
C ALA A 78 7.57 0.80 9.25
N GLY A 79 6.81 1.17 8.20
CA GLY A 79 5.43 0.79 8.01
C GLY A 79 4.56 1.25 9.18
N ARG A 80 3.26 1.07 9.05
CA ARG A 80 2.33 1.27 10.16
C ARG A 80 1.75 -0.07 10.55
N VAL A 81 1.89 -0.47 11.81
CA VAL A 81 1.13 -1.62 12.32
C VAL A 81 -0.36 -1.26 12.29
N VAL A 82 -1.10 -1.92 11.41
CA VAL A 82 -2.57 -1.74 11.25
C VAL A 82 -3.36 -2.87 11.89
N PHE A 83 -2.70 -4.00 12.17
CA PHE A 83 -3.29 -5.11 12.89
C PHE A 83 -2.21 -5.87 13.65
N ASP A 84 -2.46 -6.13 14.93
CA ASP A 84 -1.58 -6.92 15.78
C ASP A 84 -2.42 -7.90 16.62
N ALA A 85 -2.24 -9.18 16.37
CA ALA A 85 -2.85 -10.24 17.16
C ALA A 85 -1.93 -11.47 17.20
N PRO A 86 -2.07 -12.34 18.22
CA PRO A 86 -1.31 -13.58 18.27
C PRO A 86 -1.45 -14.40 16.98
N GLY A 87 -0.31 -14.68 16.34
CA GLY A 87 -0.19 -15.41 15.08
C GLY A 87 -0.13 -14.54 13.82
N LEU A 88 -0.45 -13.25 13.88
CA LEU A 88 -0.40 -12.36 12.71
C LEU A 88 -0.19 -10.89 13.08
N VAL A 89 0.84 -10.29 12.51
CA VAL A 89 1.04 -8.83 12.46
C VAL A 89 0.87 -8.36 11.01
N VAL A 90 0.14 -7.27 10.80
CA VAL A 90 -0.04 -6.64 9.48
C VAL A 90 0.50 -5.21 9.54
N LEU A 91 1.41 -4.93 8.62
CA LEU A 91 2.03 -3.63 8.39
C LEU A 91 1.41 -3.05 7.13
N ALA A 92 0.99 -1.79 7.14
CA ALA A 92 0.71 -1.02 5.94
C ALA A 92 1.97 -0.24 5.54
N ALA A 93 2.21 -0.10 4.24
CA ALA A 93 3.30 0.72 3.73
C ALA A 93 3.24 2.16 4.24
N SER A 94 4.40 2.80 4.38
CA SER A 94 4.46 4.22 4.77
C SER A 94 3.75 5.11 3.74
N PRO A 95 3.30 6.32 4.15
CA PRO A 95 2.72 7.27 3.21
C PRO A 95 3.68 7.60 2.06
N ALA A 96 4.97 7.76 2.34
CA ALA A 96 5.99 8.04 1.33
C ALA A 96 6.11 6.90 0.30
N ARG A 97 6.08 5.64 0.76
CA ARG A 97 6.12 4.50 -0.16
C ARG A 97 4.86 4.36 -1.00
N LEU A 98 3.70 4.54 -0.40
CA LEU A 98 2.45 4.57 -1.16
C LEU A 98 2.44 5.71 -2.18
N PHE A 99 2.92 6.90 -1.79
CA PHE A 99 3.00 8.05 -2.70
C PHE A 99 3.85 7.71 -3.91
N THR A 100 5.06 7.18 -3.70
CA THR A 100 5.97 6.80 -4.78
C THR A 100 5.36 5.71 -5.68
N MET A 101 4.74 4.68 -5.12
CA MET A 101 4.06 3.63 -5.91
C MET A 101 2.93 4.20 -6.78
N LYS A 102 2.14 5.10 -6.22
CA LYS A 102 1.00 5.74 -6.90
C LYS A 102 1.48 6.69 -7.99
N ALA A 103 2.52 7.48 -7.70
CA ALA A 103 3.17 8.37 -8.65
C ALA A 103 3.79 7.59 -9.83
N GLN A 104 4.43 6.45 -9.57
CA GLN A 104 4.96 5.60 -10.65
C GLN A 104 3.85 5.03 -11.53
N ALA A 105 2.78 4.51 -10.93
CA ALA A 105 1.66 3.96 -11.67
C ALA A 105 0.89 5.02 -12.48
N ALA A 106 0.67 6.21 -11.88
CA ALA A 106 0.04 7.37 -12.49
C ALA A 106 -1.24 7.03 -13.29
N ARG A 107 -2.11 6.18 -12.71
CA ARG A 107 -3.43 5.85 -13.28
C ARG A 107 -4.47 6.77 -12.70
N ALA A 108 -5.61 6.93 -13.38
CA ALA A 108 -6.70 7.80 -12.91
C ALA A 108 -7.14 7.53 -11.45
N PRO A 109 -7.28 6.27 -10.97
CA PRO A 109 -7.63 5.98 -9.58
C PRO A 109 -6.52 6.32 -8.57
N ASP A 110 -5.28 6.52 -9.02
CA ASP A 110 -4.16 6.84 -8.15
C ASP A 110 -4.05 8.36 -7.89
N VAL A 111 -4.74 9.21 -8.67
CA VAL A 111 -4.64 10.68 -8.55
C VAL A 111 -5.15 11.19 -7.20
N GLU A 112 -6.28 10.68 -6.73
CA GLU A 112 -6.83 11.04 -5.41
C GLU A 112 -5.93 10.53 -4.28
N ASP A 113 -5.42 9.29 -4.40
CA ASP A 113 -4.45 8.73 -3.47
C ASP A 113 -3.19 9.60 -3.40
N ILE A 114 -2.67 10.08 -4.54
CA ILE A 114 -1.52 10.98 -4.63
C ILE A 114 -1.79 12.27 -3.87
N ARG A 115 -2.98 12.89 -4.02
CA ARG A 115 -3.33 14.13 -3.31
C ARG A 115 -3.38 13.92 -1.80
N THR A 116 -4.08 12.88 -1.34
CA THR A 116 -4.18 12.54 0.08
C THR A 116 -2.81 12.32 0.70
N LEU A 117 -1.96 11.55 0.01
CA LEU A 117 -0.60 11.25 0.48
C LEU A 117 0.33 12.47 0.40
N ALA A 118 0.19 13.31 -0.62
CA ALA A 118 0.93 14.57 -0.73
C ALA A 118 0.62 15.50 0.44
N GLY A 119 -0.66 15.64 0.82
CA GLY A 119 -1.08 16.41 1.99
C GLY A 119 -0.49 15.89 3.30
N MET A 120 -0.45 14.56 3.49
CA MET A 120 0.17 13.94 4.67
C MET A 120 1.70 14.15 4.76
N LEU A 121 2.36 14.27 3.60
CA LEU A 121 3.81 14.41 3.48
C LEU A 121 4.29 15.86 3.30
N ASP A 122 3.36 16.82 3.28
CA ASP A 122 3.60 18.23 2.96
C ASP A 122 4.32 18.43 1.62
N ILE A 123 3.94 17.64 0.61
CA ILE A 123 4.46 17.74 -0.76
C ILE A 123 3.58 18.72 -1.53
N ARG A 124 4.16 19.87 -1.91
CA ARG A 124 3.42 20.98 -2.53
C ARG A 124 3.74 21.24 -4.00
N ASP A 125 4.78 20.59 -4.52
CA ASP A 125 5.25 20.82 -5.88
C ASP A 125 5.91 19.57 -6.48
N LEU A 126 6.08 19.60 -7.80
CA LEU A 126 6.66 18.52 -8.59
C LEU A 126 8.12 18.21 -8.18
N ASP A 127 8.87 19.21 -7.76
CA ASP A 127 10.28 19.06 -7.37
C ASP A 127 10.40 18.27 -6.07
N ARG A 128 9.54 18.56 -5.09
CA ARG A 128 9.46 17.83 -3.83
C ARG A 128 8.91 16.43 -4.07
N ALA A 129 7.89 16.27 -4.90
CA ALA A 129 7.35 14.97 -5.27
C ALA A 129 8.40 14.06 -5.91
N THR A 130 9.19 14.61 -6.85
CA THR A 130 10.27 13.89 -7.52
C THR A 130 11.33 13.45 -6.50
N ARG A 131 11.77 14.35 -5.61
CA ARG A 131 12.75 14.02 -4.57
C ARG A 131 12.29 12.89 -3.67
N VAL A 132 11.04 12.90 -3.22
CA VAL A 132 10.48 11.81 -2.41
C VAL A 132 10.48 10.49 -3.19
N CYS A 133 10.13 10.51 -4.48
CA CYS A 133 10.16 9.31 -5.30
C CYS A 133 11.59 8.74 -5.42
N ASP A 134 12.58 9.59 -5.68
CA ASP A 134 13.98 9.21 -5.84
C ASP A 134 14.59 8.72 -4.50
N GLU A 135 14.20 9.30 -3.37
CA GLU A 135 14.62 8.85 -2.02
C GLU A 135 14.07 7.46 -1.67
N VAL A 136 12.81 7.19 -2.04
CA VAL A 136 12.11 5.94 -1.67
C VAL A 136 12.40 4.79 -2.63
N MET A 137 12.56 5.09 -3.92
CA MET A 137 12.84 4.11 -4.99
C MET A 137 13.88 4.67 -5.99
N PRO A 138 15.16 4.78 -5.59
CA PRO A 138 16.20 5.41 -6.41
C PRO A 138 16.43 4.74 -7.77
N ASP A 139 16.19 3.43 -7.87
CA ASP A 139 16.37 2.66 -9.10
C ASP A 139 15.15 2.69 -10.04
N GLN A 140 14.10 3.44 -9.68
CA GLN A 140 12.84 3.51 -10.43
C GLN A 140 12.42 4.96 -10.69
N PRO A 141 13.15 5.69 -11.56
CA PRO A 141 12.87 7.09 -11.84
C PRO A 141 11.49 7.25 -12.48
N LEU A 142 10.82 8.36 -12.15
CA LEU A 142 9.50 8.69 -12.71
C LEU A 142 9.57 8.83 -14.24
N THR A 143 8.64 8.16 -14.92
CA THR A 143 8.46 8.28 -16.37
C THR A 143 7.95 9.67 -16.75
N ALA A 144 8.10 10.06 -18.02
CA ALA A 144 7.55 11.32 -18.53
C ALA A 144 6.03 11.43 -18.31
N ARG A 145 5.31 10.31 -18.46
CA ARG A 145 3.87 10.23 -18.16
C ARG A 145 3.59 10.49 -16.68
N SER A 146 4.32 9.83 -15.78
CA SER A 146 4.15 9.98 -14.34
C SER A 146 4.38 11.43 -13.92
N ARG A 147 5.43 12.08 -14.46
CA ARG A 147 5.73 13.49 -14.20
C ARG A 147 4.62 14.42 -14.67
N ALA A 148 4.07 14.18 -15.86
CA ALA A 148 2.95 14.98 -16.38
C ALA A 148 1.71 14.91 -15.48
N VAL A 149 1.37 13.72 -14.98
CA VAL A 149 0.24 13.55 -14.04
C VAL A 149 0.50 14.27 -12.72
N LEU A 150 1.71 14.16 -12.16
CA LEU A 150 2.06 14.88 -10.94
C LEU A 150 2.03 16.40 -11.14
N GLN A 151 2.51 16.88 -12.29
CA GLN A 151 2.45 18.30 -12.63
C GLN A 151 1.01 18.81 -12.62
N GLU A 152 0.09 18.08 -13.26
CA GLU A 152 -1.34 18.42 -13.24
C GLU A 152 -1.93 18.40 -11.81
N VAL A 153 -1.51 17.45 -10.97
CA VAL A 153 -1.94 17.37 -9.56
C VAL A 153 -1.52 18.61 -8.76
N PHE A 154 -0.29 19.10 -8.94
CA PHE A 154 0.26 20.21 -8.17
C PHE A 154 0.00 21.60 -8.79
N GLU A 155 -0.31 21.69 -10.08
CA GLU A 155 -0.76 22.94 -10.71
C GLU A 155 -2.21 23.29 -10.36
N GLN A 156 -2.99 22.33 -9.88
CA GLN A 156 -4.35 22.56 -9.42
C GLN A 156 -4.42 22.54 -7.88
N GLU A 157 -4.35 23.70 -7.19
CA GLU A 157 -5.10 23.96 -5.94
C GLU A 157 -5.22 25.47 -5.59
N PRO A 158 -6.35 25.94 -4.98
CA PRO A 158 -7.68 25.34 -4.90
C PRO A 158 -8.74 26.11 -5.73
N ASP A 159 -9.78 25.40 -6.20
CA ASP A 159 -11.07 26.02 -6.53
C ASP A 159 -11.66 26.52 -5.20
N GLU A 160 -11.64 27.83 -4.99
CA GLU A 160 -12.30 28.52 -3.88
C GLU A 160 -13.80 28.20 -3.94
N ARG A 161 -14.24 27.12 -3.31
CA ARG A 161 -15.65 26.86 -3.09
C ARG A 161 -16.02 27.10 -1.63
N PHE A 162 -16.72 28.23 -1.50
CA PHE A 162 -17.55 28.75 -0.41
C PHE A 162 -16.89 29.72 0.57
#